data_AF-A0A2R7KMM6-F1
#
_entry.id   AF-A0A2R7KMM6-F1
#
_cell.length_a   1.000
_cell.length_b   1.000
_cell.length_c   1.000
_cell.angle_alpha   90.00
_cell.angle_beta   90.00
_cell.angle_gamma   90.00
#
_symmetry.space_group_name_H-M   'P 1'
#
loop_
_entity.id
_entity.type
_entity.pdbx_description
1 polymer ?
#
loop_
_entity_poly.entity_id
_entity_poly.type
_entity_poly.pdbx_seq_one_letter_code
_entity_poly.pdbx_strand_id
1 'polypeptide(L)' 'MNKTDIKISSDLQKFIHNFEPSKFKLLAKGIEIRGINDLHRNISQAKALIESMKLNLTVDHNAEMVSYGGFEVNNI' A
#
# COMPACT_ATOMS: atom_id res chain seq x y z
N MET A 1 -6.71 17.65 20.36
CA MET A 1 -6.62 16.80 19.16
C MET A 1 -5.32 16.02 19.23
N ASN A 2 -5.38 14.73 19.55
CA ASN A 2 -4.19 13.88 19.50
C ASN A 2 -3.92 13.58 18.02
N LYS A 3 -3.05 14.36 17.39
CA LYS A 3 -2.45 13.97 16.12
C LYS A 3 -1.54 12.79 16.44
N THR A 4 -2.03 11.58 16.26
CA THR A 4 -1.15 10.41 16.17
C THR A 4 -0.29 10.64 14.95
N ASP A 5 0.97 11.04 15.17
CA ASP A 5 1.97 11.09 14.13
C ASP A 5 2.18 9.66 13.62
N ILE A 6 1.48 9.32 12.52
CA ILE A 6 1.63 8.01 11.86
C ILE A 6 3.03 7.98 11.28
N LYS A 7 3.94 7.27 11.96
CA LYS A 7 5.33 7.13 11.53
C LYS A 7 5.40 6.15 10.35
N ILE A 8 5.62 6.69 9.16
CA ILE A 8 5.85 5.90 7.94
C ILE A 8 7.26 5.31 8.00
N SER A 9 7.40 4.01 7.78
CA SER A 9 8.70 3.34 7.73
C SER A 9 9.51 3.73 6.49
N SER A 10 10.84 3.52 6.53
CA SER A 10 11.70 3.71 5.35
C SER A 10 11.21 2.91 4.14
N ASP A 11 10.82 1.66 4.36
CA ASP A 11 10.44 0.76 3.27
C ASP A 11 9.10 1.19 2.66
N LEU A 12 8.16 1.65 3.48
CA LEU A 12 6.90 2.20 3.01
C LEU A 12 7.09 3.52 2.25
N GLN A 13 8.03 4.38 2.69
CA GLN A 13 8.40 5.59 1.93
C GLN A 13 9.00 5.24 0.56
N LYS A 14 9.92 4.27 0.51
CA LYS A 14 10.50 3.78 -0.76
C LYS A 14 9.44 3.19 -1.68
N PHE A 15 8.52 2.39 -1.12
CA PHE A 15 7.41 1.83 -1.87
C PHE A 15 6.55 2.93 -2.48
N ILE A 16 6.09 3.91 -1.68
CA ILE A 16 5.26 5.02 -2.17
C ILE A 16 5.97 5.80 -3.28
N HIS A 17 7.26 6.07 -3.10
CA HIS A 17 8.06 6.80 -4.07
C HIS A 17 8.20 6.08 -5.41
N ASN A 18 8.32 4.74 -5.41
CA ASN A 18 8.55 3.98 -6.65
C ASN A 18 7.25 3.43 -7.27
N PHE A 19 6.22 3.18 -6.46
CA PHE A 19 4.92 2.71 -6.92
C PHE A 19 4.04 3.87 -7.40
N GLU A 20 4.28 5.08 -6.89
CA GLU A 20 3.56 6.33 -7.23
C GLU A 20 2.02 6.18 -7.21
N PRO A 21 1.42 5.72 -6.09
CA PRO A 21 -0.03 5.56 -6.03
C PRO A 21 -0.74 6.90 -6.16
N SER A 22 -1.68 7.01 -7.11
CA SER A 22 -2.44 8.25 -7.36
C SER A 22 -3.32 8.67 -6.18
N LYS A 23 -3.82 7.71 -5.40
CA LYS A 23 -4.64 7.95 -4.21
C LYS A 23 -4.39 6.87 -3.17
N PHE A 24 -3.96 7.30 -1.97
CA PHE A 24 -3.80 6.41 -0.84
C PHE A 24 -4.20 7.07 0.49
N LYS A 25 -4.51 6.24 1.48
CA LYS A 25 -4.77 6.63 2.87
C LYS A 25 -3.66 6.07 3.75
N LEU A 26 -3.17 6.87 4.70
CA LEU A 26 -2.27 6.39 5.74
C LEU A 26 -3.03 5.54 6.77
N LEU A 27 -2.46 4.40 7.13
CA LEU A 27 -2.94 3.50 8.17
C LEU A 27 -1.90 3.42 9.29
N ALA A 28 -2.30 2.90 10.46
CA ALA A 28 -1.37 2.69 11.57
C ALA A 28 -0.20 1.75 11.23
N LYS A 29 -0.43 0.78 10.32
CA LYS A 29 0.56 -0.23 9.91
C LYS A 29 1.08 -0.06 8.48
N GLY A 30 0.57 0.89 7.71
CA GLY A 30 0.76 0.86 6.26
C GLY A 30 0.06 1.97 5.50
N ILE A 31 -0.25 1.69 4.24
CA ILE A 31 -1.13 2.51 3.42
C ILE A 31 -2.22 1.65 2.80
N GLU A 32 -3.35 2.28 2.50
CA GLU A 32 -4.40 1.71 1.68
C GLU A 32 -4.45 2.47 0.35
N ILE A 33 -4.21 1.79 -0.76
CA ILE A 33 -4.35 2.36 -2.11
C ILE A 33 -5.80 2.14 -2.55
N ARG A 34 -6.42 3.14 -3.17
CA ARG A 34 -7.87 3.16 -3.42
C ARG A 34 -8.23 3.63 -4.83
N GLY A 35 -9.38 3.18 -5.33
CA GLY A 35 -9.93 3.67 -6.60
C GLY A 35 -9.19 3.15 -7.83
N ILE A 36 -8.66 1.94 -7.75
CA ILE A 36 -7.94 1.27 -8.83
C ILE A 36 -8.91 0.53 -9.74
N ASN A 37 -8.86 0.82 -11.04
CA ASN A 37 -9.66 0.13 -12.05
C ASN A 37 -9.17 -1.30 -12.32
N ASP A 38 -7.85 -1.49 -12.51
CA ASP A 38 -7.23 -2.79 -12.76
C ASP A 38 -6.54 -3.32 -11.49
N LEU A 39 -7.35 -3.72 -10.52
CA LEU A 39 -6.90 -4.04 -9.16
C LEU A 39 -5.89 -5.20 -9.16
N HIS A 40 -6.18 -6.29 -9.87
CA HIS A 40 -5.31 -7.47 -9.88
C HIS A 40 -3.94 -7.15 -10.48
N ARG A 41 -3.88 -6.36 -11.55
CA ARG A 41 -2.60 -5.92 -12.12
C ARG A 41 -1.82 -5.06 -11.13
N ASN A 42 -2.48 -4.14 -10.44
CA ASN A 42 -1.82 -3.26 -9.46
C ASN A 42 -1.29 -4.04 -8.25
N ILE A 43 -2.06 -5.02 -7.75
CA ILE A 43 -1.61 -5.92 -6.69
C ILE A 43 -0.35 -6.70 -7.13
N SER A 44 -0.35 -7.25 -8.35
CA SER A 44 0.81 -7.95 -8.89
C SER A 44 2.03 -7.04 -9.05
N GLN A 45 1.82 -5.81 -9.52
CA GLN A 45 2.89 -4.79 -9.63
C GLN A 45 3.44 -4.41 -8.26
N ALA A 46 2.58 -4.21 -7.25
CA ALA A 46 3.01 -3.88 -5.89
C ALA A 46 3.85 -5.01 -5.29
N LYS A 47 3.41 -6.27 -5.45
CA LYS A 47 4.17 -7.45 -4.99
C LYS A 47 5.53 -7.56 -5.68
N ALA A 48 5.56 -7.42 -7.01
CA ALA A 48 6.79 -7.46 -7.78
C ALA A 48 7.77 -6.33 -7.38
N LEU A 49 7.27 -5.13 -7.12
CA LEU A 49 8.08 -4.01 -6.66
C LEU A 49 8.69 -4.30 -5.28
N ILE A 50 7.88 -4.75 -4.32
CA ILE A 50 8.33 -5.13 -2.97
C ILE A 50 9.44 -6.18 -3.04
N GLU A 51 9.25 -7.22 -3.86
CA GLU A 51 10.22 -8.29 -4.05
C GLU A 51 11.52 -7.76 -4.69
N SER A 52 11.42 -7.03 -5.80
CA SER A 52 12.58 -6.51 -6.54
C SER A 52 13.46 -5.57 -5.69
N MET A 53 12.84 -4.80 -4.80
CA MET A 53 13.51 -3.86 -3.91
C MET A 53 13.87 -4.45 -2.53
N LYS A 54 13.46 -5.72 -2.27
CA LYS A 54 13.63 -6.41 -0.98
C LYS A 54 13.06 -5.61 0.20
N LEU A 55 11.86 -5.06 0.05
CA LEU A 55 11.19 -4.28 1.09
C LEU A 55 10.50 -5.19 2.11
N ASN A 56 10.51 -4.81 3.38
CA ASN A 56 9.82 -5.54 4.46
C ASN A 56 8.34 -5.16 4.53
N LEU A 57 7.62 -5.40 3.44
CA LEU A 57 6.21 -5.04 3.27
C LEU A 57 5.41 -6.25 2.80
N THR A 58 4.12 -6.27 3.11
CA THR A 58 3.14 -7.23 2.61
C THR A 58 1.99 -6.52 1.89
N VAL A 59 1.33 -7.25 0.99
CA VAL A 59 0.15 -6.78 0.26
C VAL A 59 -1.07 -7.57 0.71
N ASP A 60 -2.05 -6.88 1.27
CA ASP A 60 -3.31 -7.45 1.75
C ASP A 60 -4.50 -6.89 0.97
N HIS A 61 -5.53 -7.70 0.78
CA HIS A 61 -6.80 -7.26 0.21
C HIS A 61 -7.93 -8.18 0.71
N ASN A 62 -9.12 -7.62 0.84
CA ASN A 62 -10.33 -8.37 1.19
C ASN A 62 -11.49 -7.99 0.25
N ALA A 63 -12.63 -8.68 0.36
CA ALA A 63 -13.78 -8.47 -0.52
C ALA A 63 -14.33 -7.03 -0.47
N GLU A 64 -14.30 -6.39 0.69
CA GLU A 64 -14.73 -4.99 0.85
C GLU A 64 -13.81 -4.06 0.06
N MET A 65 -12.49 -4.20 0.22
CA MET A 65 -11.49 -3.43 -0.53
C MET A 65 -11.63 -3.61 -2.04
N VAL A 66 -11.80 -4.85 -2.48
CA VAL A 66 -11.98 -5.18 -3.89
C VAL A 66 -13.20 -4.45 -4.48
N SER A 67 -14.30 -4.34 -3.71
CA SER A 67 -15.54 -3.67 -4.18
C SER A 67 -15.34 -2.20 -4.57
N TYR A 68 -14.34 -1.52 -4.00
CA TYR A 68 -13.99 -0.13 -4.32
C TYR A 68 -12.62 0.03 -4.98
N GLY A 69 -12.03 -1.07 -5.47
CA GLY A 69 -10.74 -1.05 -6.14
C GLY A 69 -9.59 -0.69 -5.20
N GLY A 70 -9.57 -1.29 -4.01
CA GLY A 70 -8.56 -1.04 -2.99
C GLY A 70 -7.72 -2.26 -2.61
N PHE A 71 -6.52 -1.98 -2.08
CA PHE A 71 -5.67 -2.95 -1.40
C PHE A 71 -4.74 -2.22 -0.41
N GLU A 72 -4.17 -2.95 0.54
CA GLU A 72 -3.23 -2.42 1.53
C GLU A 72 -1.80 -2.85 1.25
N VAL A 73 -0.87 -1.98 1.65
CA VAL A 73 0.56 -2.29 1.76
C VAL A 73 1.00 -2.00 3.18
N ASN A 74 1.35 -3.05 3.91
CA ASN A 74 1.58 -3.03 5.35
C ASN A 74 3.02 -3.40 5.69
N ASN A 75 3.54 -2.86 6.80
CA ASN A 75 4.77 -3.35 7.39
C ASN A 75 4.56 -4.76 7.95
N ILE A 76 5.57 -5.63 7.78
CA ILE A 76 5.61 -6.97 8.39
C ILE A 76 5.85 -6.86 9.90
#